data_AF-A0A938AWG0-F1
#
_entry.id   AF-A0A938AWG0-F1
#
_cell.length_a   1.000
_cell.length_b   1.000
_cell.length_c   1.000
_cell.angle_alpha   90.00
_cell.angle_beta   90.00
_cell.angle_gamma   90.00
#
_symmetry.space_group_name_H-M   'P 1'
#
loop_
_entity.id
_entity.type
_entity.pdbx_description
1 polymer ?
#
loop_
_entity_poly.entity_id
_entity_poly.type
_entity_poly.pdbx_seq_one_letter_code
_entity_poly.pdbx_strand_id
1 'polypeptide(L)'
;MPGDKHNDIVRSIVQLGKSLSFRPYAVDNVGEPCIPLPRSIDSGMLTDVEQIDAIWFNEFLFPKYAFEVEITTGVKPGIQRLYQLRHFVDCKLFVVIEAGGDSAEAYRNKFDRIIESDPFN
;
A
#
# COMPACT_ATOMS: atom_id res chain seq x y z
N MET A 1 -6.67 -14.12 -14.88
CA MET A 1 -5.97 -12.91 -15.37
C MET A 1 -5.18 -12.32 -14.21
N PRO A 2 -4.14 -11.49 -14.42
CA PRO A 2 -3.35 -10.90 -13.33
C PRO A 2 -4.17 -10.15 -12.25
N GLY A 3 -5.36 -9.64 -12.60
CA GLY A 3 -6.28 -8.97 -11.68
C GLY A 3 -6.92 -9.85 -10.60
N ASP A 4 -6.97 -11.18 -10.78
CA ASP A 4 -7.62 -12.06 -9.79
C ASP A 4 -6.75 -12.18 -8.52
N LYS A 5 -5.44 -12.39 -8.70
CA LYS A 5 -4.51 -12.63 -7.59
C LYS A 5 -4.18 -11.36 -6.81
N HIS A 6 -4.05 -10.22 -7.49
CA HIS A 6 -3.88 -8.91 -6.87
C HIS A 6 -5.00 -8.64 -5.87
N ASN A 7 -6.23 -8.73 -6.37
CA ASN A 7 -7.41 -8.43 -5.59
C ASN A 7 -7.63 -9.45 -4.47
N ASP A 8 -7.20 -10.70 -4.62
CA ASP A 8 -7.24 -11.69 -3.54
C ASP A 8 -6.29 -11.33 -2.38
N ILE A 9 -5.08 -10.83 -2.68
CA ILE A 9 -4.13 -10.36 -1.66
C ILE A 9 -4.68 -9.10 -0.99
N VAL A 10 -5.13 -8.10 -1.77
CA VAL A 10 -5.72 -6.87 -1.23
C VAL A 10 -6.96 -7.19 -0.37
N ARG A 11 -7.82 -8.12 -0.79
CA ARG A 11 -8.96 -8.60 0.01
C ARG A 11 -8.49 -9.16 1.35
N SER A 12 -7.43 -9.99 1.34
CA SER A 12 -6.87 -10.57 2.55
C SER A 12 -6.32 -9.50 3.50
N ILE A 13 -5.66 -8.47 2.96
CA ILE A 13 -5.19 -7.30 3.71
C ILE A 13 -6.37 -6.55 4.34
N VAL A 14 -7.44 -6.28 3.58
CA VAL A 14 -8.65 -5.61 4.07
C VAL A 14 -9.30 -6.39 5.21
N GLN A 15 -9.48 -7.70 5.04
CA GLN A 15 -10.07 -8.58 6.05
C GLN A 15 -9.23 -8.63 7.33
N LEU A 16 -7.90 -8.72 7.20
CA LEU A 16 -6.98 -8.69 8.33
C LEU A 16 -7.10 -7.36 9.10
N GLY A 17 -7.10 -6.22 8.40
CA GLY A 17 -7.27 -4.90 9.00
C GLY A 17 -8.56 -4.81 9.83
N LYS A 18 -9.68 -5.28 9.29
CA LYS A 18 -10.97 -5.33 10.01
C LYS A 18 -10.90 -6.21 11.25
N SER A 19 -10.29 -7.40 11.15
CA SER A 19 -10.14 -8.32 12.29
C SER A 19 -9.32 -7.72 13.44
N LEU A 20 -8.40 -6.81 13.10
CA LEU A 20 -7.56 -6.07 14.03
C LEU A 20 -8.17 -4.71 14.45
N SER A 21 -9.46 -4.50 14.20
CA SER A 21 -10.22 -3.28 14.53
C SER A 21 -9.76 -1.99 13.82
N PHE A 22 -9.07 -2.11 12.68
CA PHE A 22 -8.81 -0.97 11.81
C PHE A 22 -9.99 -0.71 10.87
N ARG A 23 -10.02 0.50 10.31
CA ARG A 23 -10.96 0.91 9.24
C ARG A 23 -10.20 0.95 7.92
N PRO A 24 -10.30 -0.08 7.07
CA PRO A 24 -9.54 -0.13 5.83
C PRO A 24 -10.19 0.71 4.72
N TYR A 25 -9.34 1.30 3.90
CA TYR A 25 -9.58 1.78 2.54
C TYR A 25 -8.90 0.80 1.57
N ALA A 26 -9.48 0.62 0.38
CA ALA A 26 -8.85 -0.04 -0.74
C ALA A 26 -9.20 0.71 -2.03
N VAL A 27 -8.23 0.83 -2.96
CA VAL A 27 -8.46 1.49 -4.26
C VAL A 27 -9.44 0.70 -5.13
N ASP A 28 -9.24 -0.61 -5.18
CA ASP A 28 -10.04 -1.53 -5.96
C ASP A 28 -11.23 -2.06 -5.16
N ASN A 29 -12.33 -2.33 -5.87
CA ASN A 29 -13.45 -3.06 -5.29
C ASN A 29 -13.11 -4.55 -5.15
N VAL A 30 -12.61 -4.92 -3.99
CA VAL A 30 -12.23 -6.31 -3.67
C VAL A 30 -13.38 -7.14 -3.07
N GLY A 31 -14.61 -6.63 -3.09
CA GLY A 31 -15.79 -7.31 -2.53
C GLY A 31 -15.90 -7.24 -1.00
N GLU A 32 -15.08 -6.40 -0.36
CA GLU A 32 -15.11 -6.14 1.08
C GLU A 32 -15.50 -4.69 1.36
N PRO A 33 -16.45 -4.43 2.29
CA PRO A 33 -16.77 -3.07 2.70
C PRO A 33 -15.53 -2.35 3.24
N CYS A 34 -15.21 -1.20 2.63
CA CYS A 34 -14.13 -0.30 3.00
C CYS A 34 -14.69 1.12 3.25
N ILE A 35 -13.98 1.91 4.04
CA ILE A 35 -14.29 3.34 4.17
C ILE A 35 -13.77 4.11 2.96
N PRO A 36 -14.39 5.24 2.57
CA PRO A 36 -13.75 6.16 1.63
C PRO A 36 -12.49 6.76 2.25
N LEU A 37 -11.60 7.28 1.41
CA LEU A 37 -10.41 7.98 1.86
C LEU A 37 -10.80 9.15 2.78
N PRO A 38 -10.33 9.19 4.04
CA PRO A 38 -10.70 10.25 4.98
C PRO A 38 -10.14 11.61 4.58
N ARG A 39 -10.83 12.69 4.95
CA ARG A 39 -10.35 14.08 4.75
C ARG A 39 -9.08 14.43 5.53
N SER A 40 -8.69 13.60 6.52
CA SER A 40 -7.40 13.73 7.21
C SER A 40 -6.22 13.47 6.26
N ILE A 41 -6.48 12.79 5.15
CA ILE A 41 -5.58 12.71 4.00
C ILE A 41 -5.95 13.87 3.08
N ASP A 42 -5.09 14.89 3.02
CA ASP A 42 -5.26 15.99 2.06
C ASP A 42 -4.88 15.51 0.66
N SER A 43 -5.86 14.96 -0.07
CA SER A 43 -5.68 14.52 -1.44
C SER A 43 -5.33 15.65 -2.41
N GLY A 44 -5.50 16.92 -2.02
CA GLY A 44 -5.03 18.07 -2.78
C GLY A 44 -3.51 18.27 -2.72
N MET A 45 -2.86 17.76 -1.67
CA MET A 45 -1.40 17.77 -1.51
C MET A 45 -0.74 16.43 -1.81
N LEU A 46 -1.49 15.33 -1.70
CA LEU A 46 -1.01 13.96 -1.88
C LEU A 46 -1.67 13.34 -3.11
N THR A 47 -1.13 13.67 -4.29
CA THR A 47 -1.74 13.44 -5.61
C THR A 47 -2.03 11.98 -5.94
N ASP A 48 -1.32 11.03 -5.34
CA ASP A 48 -1.46 9.61 -5.70
C ASP A 48 -1.79 8.71 -4.51
N VAL A 49 -2.18 9.27 -3.36
CA VAL A 49 -2.58 8.45 -2.20
C VAL A 49 -3.87 7.67 -2.46
N GLU A 50 -4.75 8.16 -3.32
CA GLU A 50 -5.93 7.42 -3.79
C GLU A 50 -5.59 6.21 -4.67
N GLN A 51 -4.33 6.08 -5.09
CA GLN A 51 -3.84 4.93 -5.87
C GLN A 51 -3.13 3.90 -5.01
N ILE A 52 -3.04 4.10 -3.69
CA ILE A 52 -2.47 3.10 -2.78
C ILE A 52 -3.46 1.96 -2.62
N ASP A 53 -3.00 0.73 -2.84
CA ASP A 53 -3.87 -0.46 -2.91
C ASP A 53 -4.73 -0.65 -1.65
N ALA A 54 -4.13 -0.46 -0.47
CA ALA A 54 -4.86 -0.47 0.79
C ALA A 54 -4.22 0.44 1.86
N ILE A 55 -5.08 1.08 2.66
CA ILE A 55 -4.66 1.87 3.82
C ILE A 55 -5.52 1.49 5.02
N TRP A 56 -4.90 1.25 6.17
CA TRP A 56 -5.60 1.01 7.42
C TRP A 56 -5.58 2.27 8.28
N PHE A 57 -6.76 2.70 8.69
CA PHE A 57 -6.96 3.83 9.57
C PHE A 57 -7.33 3.38 10.98
N ASN A 58 -6.88 4.11 12.00
CA ASN A 58 -7.36 3.92 13.36
C ASN A 58 -8.79 4.49 13.55
N GLU A 59 -9.30 4.41 14.79
CA GLU A 59 -10.63 4.92 15.15
C GLU A 59 -10.82 6.43 14.91
N PHE A 60 -9.72 7.19 14.92
CA PHE A 60 -9.67 8.63 14.68
C PHE A 60 -9.38 9.00 13.22
N LEU A 61 -9.38 8.01 12.31
CA LEU A 61 -9.11 8.20 10.88
C LEU A 61 -7.69 8.71 10.56
N PHE A 62 -6.70 8.39 11.40
CA PHE A 62 -5.28 8.57 11.05
C PHE A 62 -4.71 7.30 10.41
N PRO A 63 -3.91 7.42 9.34
CA PRO A 63 -3.31 6.27 8.69
C PRO A 63 -2.28 5.63 9.63
N LYS A 64 -2.36 4.31 9.79
CA LYS A 64 -1.43 3.52 10.61
C LYS A 64 -0.61 2.53 9.79
N TYR A 65 -1.19 1.99 8.73
CA TYR A 65 -0.52 1.05 7.83
C TYR A 65 -0.95 1.36 6.39
N ALA A 66 -0.03 1.31 5.44
CA ALA A 66 -0.31 1.45 4.02
C ALA A 66 0.41 0.35 3.24
N PHE A 67 -0.26 -0.19 2.22
CA PHE A 67 0.16 -1.39 1.52
C PHE A 67 0.09 -1.16 0.01
N GLU A 68 1.15 -1.55 -0.67
CA GLU A 68 1.21 -1.72 -2.12
C GLU A 68 1.45 -3.20 -2.42
N VAL A 69 0.60 -3.81 -3.24
CA VAL A 69 0.68 -5.21 -3.65
C VAL A 69 1.28 -5.27 -5.05
N GLU A 70 2.57 -5.59 -5.13
CA GLU A 70 3.26 -5.64 -6.40
C GLU A 70 3.41 -7.10 -6.87
N ILE A 71 2.62 -7.46 -7.88
CA ILE A 71 2.66 -8.78 -8.56
C ILE A 71 3.52 -8.71 -9.83
N THR A 72 3.82 -7.51 -10.33
CA THR A 72 4.59 -7.30 -11.56
C THR A 72 5.93 -6.61 -11.28
N THR A 73 6.72 -6.29 -12.31
CA THR A 73 8.13 -5.91 -12.13
C THR A 73 8.37 -4.43 -11.78
N GLY A 74 7.39 -3.72 -11.20
CA GLY A 74 7.38 -2.25 -11.08
C GLY A 74 7.39 -1.69 -9.66
N VAL A 75 8.49 -1.84 -8.91
CA VAL A 75 8.59 -1.37 -7.50
C VAL A 75 8.48 0.16 -7.33
N LYS A 76 9.03 0.92 -8.27
CA LYS A 76 9.28 2.36 -8.10
C LYS A 76 7.99 3.19 -7.94
N PRO A 77 6.95 3.03 -8.77
CA PRO A 77 5.70 3.78 -8.62
C PRO A 77 5.00 3.50 -7.28
N GLY A 78 4.91 2.23 -6.86
CA GLY A 78 4.30 1.87 -5.57
C GLY A 78 5.03 2.50 -4.37
N ILE A 79 6.37 2.48 -4.37
CA ILE A 79 7.16 3.18 -3.35
C ILE A 79 6.86 4.68 -3.35
N GLN A 80 6.80 5.32 -4.52
CA GLN A 80 6.54 6.75 -4.62
C GLN A 80 5.17 7.13 -4.06
N ARG A 81 4.14 6.31 -4.29
CA ARG A 81 2.81 6.50 -3.70
C ARG A 81 2.84 6.38 -2.17
N LEU A 82 3.43 5.30 -1.64
CA LEU A 82 3.58 5.10 -0.20
C LEU A 82 4.36 6.25 0.47
N TYR A 83 5.41 6.75 -0.18
CA TYR A 83 6.26 7.81 0.35
C TYR A 83 5.55 9.17 0.48
N GLN A 84 4.37 9.35 -0.13
CA GLN A 84 3.52 10.52 0.13
C GLN A 84 3.00 10.53 1.57
N LEU A 85 2.85 9.35 2.19
CA LEU A 85 2.43 9.20 3.58
C LEU A 85 3.57 9.36 4.59
N ARG A 86 4.81 9.65 4.17
CA ARG A 86 5.98 9.79 5.07
C ARG A 86 5.82 10.83 6.17
N HIS A 87 4.95 11.82 5.94
CA HIS A 87 4.68 12.89 6.92
C HIS A 87 3.83 12.40 8.10
N PHE A 88 3.18 11.24 7.98
CA PHE A 88 2.48 10.57 9.07
C PHE A 88 3.46 9.68 9.83
N VAL A 89 4.09 10.22 10.89
CA VAL A 89 5.15 9.55 11.66
C VAL A 89 4.78 8.17 12.21
N ASP A 90 3.50 7.93 12.43
CA ASP A 90 2.95 6.67 12.95
C ASP A 90 2.51 5.69 11.85
N CYS A 91 2.61 6.08 10.58
CA CYS A 91 2.20 5.26 9.45
C CYS A 91 3.35 4.37 8.99
N LYS A 92 3.14 3.05 9.04
CA LYS A 92 4.08 2.05 8.53
C LYS A 92 3.75 1.70 7.08
N LEU A 93 4.77 1.72 6.22
CA LEU A 93 4.63 1.51 4.78
C LEU A 93 5.10 0.09 4.43
N PHE A 94 4.29 -0.66 3.68
CA PHE A 94 4.58 -2.03 3.29
C PHE A 94 4.46 -2.19 1.79
N VAL A 95 5.45 -2.88 1.22
CA VAL A 95 5.35 -3.46 -0.11
C VAL A 95 5.16 -4.95 0.07
N VAL A 96 4.05 -5.47 -0.45
CA VAL A 96 3.65 -6.87 -0.38
C VAL A 96 3.96 -7.51 -1.72
N ILE A 97 4.80 -8.53 -1.70
CA ILE A 97 5.20 -9.29 -2.88
C ILE A 97 4.85 -10.75 -2.71
N GLU A 98 4.74 -11.47 -3.83
CA GLU A 98 4.59 -12.92 -3.79
C GLU A 98 5.86 -13.58 -3.24
N ALA A 99 5.66 -14.51 -2.29
CA ALA A 99 6.74 -15.32 -1.75
C ALA A 99 7.11 -16.46 -2.72
N GLY A 100 8.36 -16.45 -3.21
CA GLY A 100 8.94 -17.53 -4.01
C GLY A 100 9.17 -17.16 -5.47
N GLY A 101 10.26 -17.70 -6.04
CA GLY A 101 10.71 -17.47 -7.42
C GLY A 101 11.85 -16.46 -7.54
N ASP A 102 12.56 -16.51 -8.68
CA ASP A 102 13.65 -15.56 -9.02
C ASP A 102 13.19 -14.10 -9.00
N SER A 103 11.88 -13.87 -9.12
CA SER A 103 11.23 -12.56 -9.03
C SER A 103 11.33 -11.94 -7.64
N ALA A 104 11.22 -12.70 -6.54
CA ALA A 104 11.21 -12.16 -5.19
C ALA A 104 12.59 -11.63 -4.75
N GLU A 105 13.66 -12.35 -5.08
CA GLU A 105 15.03 -11.91 -4.81
C GLU A 105 15.42 -10.73 -5.71
N ALA A 106 15.08 -10.78 -7.00
CA ALA A 106 15.27 -9.65 -7.91
C ALA A 106 14.47 -8.41 -7.46
N TYR A 107 13.28 -8.61 -6.89
CA TYR A 107 12.46 -7.56 -6.33
C TYR A 107 13.12 -6.92 -5.12
N ARG A 108 13.57 -7.74 -4.17
CA ARG A 108 14.28 -7.28 -2.97
C ARG A 108 15.52 -6.47 -3.35
N ASN A 109 16.32 -6.97 -4.29
CA ASN A 109 17.49 -6.25 -4.79
C ASN A 109 17.13 -4.91 -5.46
N LYS A 110 16.00 -4.81 -6.17
CA LYS A 110 15.51 -3.53 -6.73
C LYS A 110 15.02 -2.59 -5.63
N PHE A 111 14.28 -3.11 -4.65
CA PHE A 111 13.79 -2.37 -3.50
C PHE A 111 14.97 -1.78 -2.70
N ASP A 112 15.94 -2.62 -2.35
CA ASP A 112 17.14 -2.22 -1.60
C ASP A 112 17.90 -1.11 -2.34
N ARG A 113 18.08 -1.22 -3.66
CA ARG A 113 18.67 -0.15 -4.47
C ARG A 113 17.86 1.14 -4.47
N ILE A 114 16.53 1.07 -4.48
CA ILE A 114 15.65 2.26 -4.49
C ILE A 114 15.67 2.96 -3.14
N ILE A 115 15.73 2.23 -2.03
CA ILE A 115 15.79 2.83 -0.69
C ILE A 115 17.20 3.36 -0.34
N GLU A 116 18.25 2.76 -0.91
CA GLU A 116 19.63 3.23 -0.77
C GLU A 116 19.94 4.42 -1.69
N SER A 117 19.32 4.47 -2.86
CA SER A 117 19.36 5.67 -3.69
C SER A 117 18.56 6.76 -2.98
N ASP A 118 19.19 7.91 -2.73
CA ASP A 118 18.47 9.11 -2.31
C ASP A 118 17.30 9.32 -3.30
N PRO A 119 16.02 9.32 -2.87
CA PRO A 119 14.88 9.39 -3.78
C PRO A 119 14.85 10.68 -4.63
N PHE A 120 15.80 11.61 -4.42
CA PHE A 120 15.92 12.89 -5.11
C PHE A 120 17.33 13.31 -5.58
N ASN A 121 18.33 12.42 -5.67
CA ASN A 121 19.58 12.71 -6.42
C ASN A 121 19.60 12.06 -7.81
#